data_AF-A0AB40BHN0-F1
#
_entry.id   AF-A0AB40BHN0-F1
#
_cell.length_a   1.000
_cell.length_b   1.000
_cell.length_c   1.000
_cell.angle_alpha   90.00
_cell.angle_beta   90.00
_cell.angle_gamma   90.00
#
_symmetry.space_group_name_H-M   'P 1'
#
loop_
_entity.id
_entity.type
_entity.pdbx_description
1 polymer ?
#
loop_
_entity_poly.entity_id
_entity_poly.type
_entity_poly.pdbx_seq_one_letter_code
_entity_poly.pdbx_strand_id
1 'polypeptide(L)'
;MHFFNLDPAVEHFDNPVAMDIREFISLDDVMEELVLGRNGGLIYCMEHLEENLDDWLAEELDNYLDDDYLIFYCPGLFQSL
;
A
#
# COMPACT_ATOMS: atom_id res chain seq x y z
N MET A 1 12.82 9.57 -9.70
CA MET A 1 12.78 8.46 -8.71
C MET A 1 11.63 8.74 -7.79
N HIS A 2 10.63 7.87 -7.81
CA HIS A 2 9.33 8.07 -7.16
C HIS A 2 9.07 6.90 -6.24
N PHE A 3 8.62 7.21 -5.03
CA PHE A 3 8.36 6.21 -4.00
C PHE A 3 6.87 5.94 -3.92
N PHE A 4 6.50 4.68 -4.05
CA PHE A 4 5.11 4.21 -3.98
C PHE A 4 5.01 3.33 -2.74
N ASN A 5 4.28 3.79 -1.73
CA ASN A 5 3.98 2.96 -0.57
C ASN A 5 2.77 2.07 -0.87
N LEU A 6 3.02 0.76 -0.98
CA LEU A 6 2.00 -0.28 -1.06
C LEU A 6 1.92 -1.12 0.23
N ASP A 7 2.66 -0.75 1.28
CA ASP A 7 2.62 -1.41 2.58
C ASP A 7 1.73 -0.60 3.54
N PRO A 8 0.51 -1.08 3.85
CA PRO A 8 -0.40 -0.39 4.74
C PRO A 8 0.05 -0.48 6.21
N ALA A 9 1.05 -1.31 6.54
CA ALA A 9 1.63 -1.41 7.88
C ALA A 9 2.86 -0.51 8.11
N VAL A 10 3.31 0.27 7.11
CA VAL A 10 4.40 1.23 7.34
C VAL A 10 3.85 2.39 8.14
N GLU A 11 4.45 2.65 9.31
CA GLU A 11 4.06 3.77 10.17
C GLU A 11 4.66 5.08 9.67
N HIS A 12 5.92 5.09 9.25
CA HIS A 12 6.69 6.29 8.93
C HIS A 12 7.45 6.17 7.62
N PHE A 13 7.45 7.26 6.84
CA PHE A 13 8.28 7.45 5.65
C PHE A 13 9.17 8.68 5.83
N ASP A 14 10.47 8.49 5.63
CA ASP A 14 11.43 9.59 5.65
C ASP A 14 11.49 10.36 4.32
N ASN A 15 10.94 9.79 3.26
CA ASN A 15 10.90 10.38 1.92
C ASN A 15 9.45 10.75 1.53
N PRO A 16 9.25 11.83 0.76
CA PRO A 16 7.94 12.10 0.18
C PRO A 16 7.56 10.96 -0.76
N VAL A 17 6.44 10.31 -0.46
CA VAL A 17 5.84 9.28 -1.30
C VAL A 17 4.95 9.95 -2.36
N ALA A 18 5.02 9.44 -3.58
CA ALA A 18 4.17 9.86 -4.68
C ALA A 18 2.76 9.29 -4.54
N MET A 19 2.65 8.09 -3.98
CA MET A 19 1.40 7.40 -3.71
C MET A 19 1.52 6.61 -2.41
N ASP A 20 0.44 6.59 -1.63
CA ASP A 20 0.38 5.91 -0.34
C ASP A 20 -0.92 5.14 -0.17
N ILE A 21 -0.83 3.80 -0.09
CA ILE A 21 -1.98 2.91 0.10
C ILE A 21 -2.79 3.25 1.35
N ARG A 22 -2.19 3.89 2.36
CA ARG A 22 -2.88 4.28 3.59
C ARG A 22 -3.92 5.37 3.38
N GLU A 23 -3.83 6.13 2.29
CA GLU A 23 -4.87 7.09 1.87
C GLU A 23 -6.07 6.40 1.21
N PHE A 24 -5.88 5.17 0.73
CA PHE A 24 -6.91 4.34 0.10
C PHE A 24 -7.55 3.37 1.11
N ILE A 25 -6.74 2.69 1.92
CA ILE A 25 -7.17 1.73 2.93
C ILE A 25 -6.26 1.76 4.16
N SER A 26 -6.87 1.88 5.34
CA SER A 26 -6.17 1.92 6.62
C SER A 26 -6.17 0.55 7.29
N LEU A 27 -4.97 0.04 7.60
CA LEU A 27 -4.83 -1.26 8.28
C LEU A 27 -5.48 -1.26 9.67
N ASP A 28 -5.32 -0.17 10.43
CA ASP A 28 -5.87 -0.05 11.78
C ASP A 28 -7.40 -0.07 11.75
N ASP A 29 -8.01 0.68 10.82
CA ASP A 29 -9.48 0.73 10.68
C ASP A 29 -10.02 -0.64 10.25
N VAL A 30 -9.36 -1.31 9.30
CA VAL A 30 -9.71 -2.68 8.87
C VAL A 30 -9.64 -3.67 10.04
N MET A 31 -8.59 -3.60 10.86
CA MET A 31 -8.42 -4.48 12.01
C MET A 31 -9.50 -4.25 13.08
N GLU A 32 -9.86 -3.00 13.34
CA GLU A 32 -10.90 -2.64 14.31
C GLU A 32 -12.30 -3.02 13.81
N GLU A 33 -12.66 -2.63 12.59
CA GLU A 33 -14.00 -2.80 12.04
C GLU A 33 -14.34 -4.27 11.74
N LEU A 34 -13.37 -5.03 11.21
CA LEU A 34 -13.56 -6.42 10.82
C LEU A 34 -13.12 -7.41 11.91
N VAL A 35 -12.63 -6.90 13.05
CA VAL A 35 -12.14 -7.69 14.19
C VAL A 35 -11.05 -8.68 13.74
N LEU A 36 -10.10 -8.19 12.96
CA LEU A 36 -8.99 -8.97 12.40
C LEU A 36 -7.70 -8.71 13.18
N GLY A 37 -6.86 -9.75 13.31
CA GLY A 37 -5.47 -9.56 13.73
C GLY A 37 -4.64 -8.95 12.58
N ARG A 38 -3.44 -8.42 12.90
CA ARG A 38 -2.56 -7.74 11.93
C ARG A 38 -2.41 -8.45 10.59
N ASN A 39 -2.14 -9.76 10.60
CA ASN A 39 -1.96 -10.51 9.35
C ASN A 39 -3.26 -10.65 8.55
N GLY A 40 -4.40 -10.79 9.23
CA GLY A 40 -5.72 -10.83 8.57
C GLY A 40 -6.06 -9.47 7.96
N GLY A 41 -5.81 -8.39 8.69
CA GLY A 41 -6.00 -7.03 8.18
C GLY A 41 -5.08 -6.73 6.99
N LEU A 42 -3.82 -7.18 7.02
CA LEU A 42 -2.88 -7.05 5.91
C LEU A 42 -3.37 -7.78 4.66
N ILE A 43 -3.82 -9.03 4.79
CA ILE A 43 -4.37 -9.78 3.66
C ILE A 43 -5.57 -9.04 3.09
N TYR A 44 -6.49 -8.59 3.94
CA TYR A 44 -7.67 -7.83 3.51
C TYR A 44 -7.29 -6.54 2.75
N CYS A 45 -6.32 -5.77 3.25
CA CYS A 45 -5.86 -4.57 2.56
C CYS A 45 -5.31 -4.87 1.17
N MET A 46 -4.60 -6.00 1.03
CA MET A 46 -4.04 -6.42 -0.26
C MET A 46 -5.11 -6.96 -1.22
N GLU A 47 -6.10 -7.69 -0.72
CA GLU A 47 -7.25 -8.12 -1.52
C GLU A 47 -8.03 -6.90 -2.03
N HIS A 48 -8.27 -5.91 -1.18
CA HIS A 48 -8.95 -4.68 -1.57
C HIS A 48 -8.14 -3.86 -2.59
N LEU A 49 -6.81 -3.81 -2.45
CA LEU A 49 -5.94 -3.20 -3.45
C LEU A 49 -6.02 -3.93 -4.80
N GLU A 50 -5.99 -5.28 -4.79
CA GLU A 50 -6.09 -6.08 -6.02
C GLU A 50 -7.40 -5.83 -6.76
N GLU A 51 -8.52 -5.75 -6.04
CA GLU A 51 -9.84 -5.46 -6.62
C GLU A 51 -9.93 -4.07 -7.27
N ASN A 52 -9.08 -3.13 -6.87
CA ASN A 52 -9.09 -1.72 -7.34
C ASN A 52 -7.77 -1.33 -8.02
N LEU A 53 -6.98 -2.31 -8.45
CA LEU A 53 -5.60 -2.08 -8.89
C LEU A 53 -5.54 -1.22 -10.16
N ASP A 54 -6.46 -1.45 -11.10
CA ASP A 54 -6.52 -0.69 -12.34
C ASP A 54 -6.93 0.77 -12.07
N ASP A 55 -7.99 0.98 -11.27
CA ASP A 55 -8.55 2.31 -11.02
C ASP A 55 -7.63 3.17 -10.12
N TRP A 56 -6.93 2.56 -9.15
CA TRP A 56 -6.13 3.30 -8.19
C TRP A 56 -4.65 3.38 -8.57
N LEU A 57 -4.04 2.26 -8.97
CA LEU A 57 -2.61 2.21 -9.25
C LEU A 57 -2.29 2.47 -10.73
N ALA A 58 -3.02 1.87 -11.67
CA ALA A 58 -2.69 2.01 -13.09
C ALA A 58 -2.90 3.44 -13.59
N GLU A 59 -3.98 4.13 -13.16
CA GLU A 59 -4.21 5.54 -13.49
C GLU A 59 -3.07 6.46 -13.01
N GLU A 60 -2.50 6.20 -11.84
CA GLU A 60 -1.37 6.98 -11.35
C GLU A 60 -0.08 6.67 -12.12
N LEU A 61 0.14 5.42 -12.51
CA LEU A 61 1.31 5.03 -13.28
C LEU A 61 1.37 5.69 -14.66
N ASP A 62 0.22 6.04 -15.25
CA ASP A 62 0.14 6.79 -16.51
C ASP A 62 0.76 8.20 -16.42
N ASN A 63 0.97 8.73 -15.20
CA ASN A 63 1.61 10.04 -14.99
C ASN A 63 3.15 10.01 -15.11
N TYR A 64 3.78 8.84 -15.24
CA TYR A 64 5.24 8.68 -15.23
C TYR A 64 5.77 8.21 -16.60
N LEU A 65 7.00 8.58 -16.93
CA LEU A 65 7.62 8.31 -18.24
C LEU A 65 8.61 7.14 -18.18
N ASP A 66 8.99 6.60 -19.34
CA ASP A 66 9.90 5.44 -19.47
C ASP A 66 11.29 5.63 -18.81
N ASP A 67 11.74 6.88 -18.59
CA ASP A 67 13.03 7.19 -17.96
C ASP A 67 12.93 7.36 -16.42
N ASP A 68 11.73 7.23 -15.84
CA ASP A 68 11.52 7.35 -14.41
C ASP A 68 11.81 6.04 -13.65
N TYR A 69 12.45 6.18 -12.49
CA TYR A 69 12.62 5.08 -11.55
C TYR A 69 11.47 5.05 -10.55
N LEU A 70 10.71 3.96 -10.53
CA LEU A 70 9.65 3.73 -9.55
C LEU A 70 10.13 2.72 -8.50
N ILE A 71 9.97 3.06 -7.23
CA ILE A 71 10.33 2.19 -6.10
C ILE A 71 9.06 1.87 -5.32
N PHE A 72 8.67 0.61 -5.35
CA PHE A 72 7.51 0.10 -4.61
C PHE A 72 7.94 -0.46 -3.26
N TYR A 73 7.31 0.03 -2.19
CA TYR A 73 7.40 -0.56 -0.86
C TYR A 73 6.23 -1.51 -0.66
N CYS A 74 6.48 -2.80 -0.84
CA CYS A 74 5.46 -3.83 -0.70
C CYS A 74 5.40 -4.37 0.74
N PRO A 75 4.24 -4.88 1.19
CA PRO A 75 4.08 -5.38 2.54
C PRO A 75 5.00 -6.55 2.86
N GLY A 76 5.66 -6.47 4.01
CA GLY A 76 6.39 -7.58 4.58
C GLY A 76 5.47 -8.52 5.36
N LEU A 77 5.04 -9.64 4.75
CA LEU A 77 4.25 -10.67 5.45
C LEU A 77 5.04 -11.37 6.57
N PHE A 78 6.37 -11.41 6.47
CA PHE A 78 7.24 -11.96 7.51
C PHE A 78 7.73 -10.86 8.45
N GLN A 79 6.85 -10.42 9.35
CA GLN A 79 7.25 -9.63 10.49
C GLN A 79 6.57 -10.17 11.75
N SER A 80 7.05 -11.32 12.23
CA SER A 80 6.89 -11.76 13.63
C SER A 80 7.76 -12.97 13.92
N LEU A 81 8.81 -12.79 14.73
CA LEU A 81 8.85 -13.29 16.11
C LEU A 81 9.43 -12.19 17.00
#